data_AF-A0AAU8N226-F1
#
_entry.id   AF-A0AAU8N226-F1
#
_cell.length_a   1.000
_cell.length_b   1.000
_cell.length_c   1.000
_cell.angle_alpha   90.00
_cell.angle_beta   90.00
_cell.angle_gamma   90.00
#
_symmetry.space_group_name_H-M   'P 1'
#
loop_
_entity.id
_entity.type
_entity.pdbx_description
1 polymer ?
#
loop_
_entity_poly.entity_id
_entity_poly.type
_entity_poly.pdbx_seq_one_letter_code
_entity_poly.pdbx_strand_id
1 'polypeptide(L)'
;MNQYPDYMVPTGDYIAEWMEDEGVNAAELARQLDVSRKHVSKLLHGEAPLSHDMALKLENVTGVPARIWNLHEVGYREALARRKADRVLEDQYEQVKAFPLKYLRDNGFIAAGARDKTGTVRDLLKFLRVSSVDAFVRTWGEGAVAYRRSAVGHQDSPSLAVWLRAGELDVNDEDMPPYDRTRLEEAITDLRALTVEESAVGVRRAQDLLRECGVTLALIPAVPGLGIHGATRWFGGHPLIQLSGLWKSDDQFWFALFHEIGHVLLHDVKGLYLSDAKDEMEQEANEYASHVLVPEGCEDRLPSGRNIWAIREAC
;
A
#
# COMPACT_ATOMS: atom_id res chain seq x y z
N MET A 1 -11.96 19.49 -1.31
CA MET A 1 -12.47 19.20 0.04
C MET A 1 -13.98 19.25 -0.03
N ASN A 2 -14.63 18.16 -0.44
CA ASN A 2 -16.10 18.07 -0.41
C ASN A 2 -16.51 17.81 1.04
N GLN A 3 -16.84 18.86 1.78
CA GLN A 3 -17.57 18.71 3.02
C GLN A 3 -19.00 18.33 2.65
N TYR A 4 -19.29 17.03 2.72
CA TYR A 4 -20.67 16.57 2.75
C TYR A 4 -21.30 17.12 4.04
N PRO A 5 -22.52 17.68 4.00
CA PRO A 5 -23.21 18.11 5.21
C PRO A 5 -23.35 16.94 6.19
N ASP A 6 -23.15 17.21 7.48
CA ASP A 6 -23.25 16.21 8.57
C ASP A 6 -24.70 15.82 8.91
N TYR A 7 -25.66 16.20 8.06
CA TYR A 7 -27.06 15.83 8.17
C TYR A 7 -27.51 15.14 6.88
N MET A 8 -28.15 13.98 7.05
CA MET A 8 -28.74 13.22 5.94
C MET A 8 -30.20 13.63 5.79
N VAL A 9 -30.58 14.18 4.64
CA VAL A 9 -31.97 14.46 4.30
C VAL A 9 -32.45 13.38 3.33
N PRO A 10 -33.36 12.48 3.75
CA PRO A 10 -34.03 11.56 2.84
C PRO A 10 -34.72 12.31 1.69
N THR A 11 -34.71 11.75 0.49
CA THR A 11 -35.53 12.25 -0.63
C THR A 11 -37.01 12.39 -0.25
N GLY A 12 -37.46 11.52 0.66
CA GLY A 12 -38.80 11.55 1.23
C GLY A 12 -39.16 12.83 1.97
N ASP A 13 -38.20 13.52 2.59
CA ASP A 13 -38.45 14.78 3.30
C ASP A 13 -38.81 15.90 2.30
N TYR A 14 -38.12 15.96 1.15
CA TYR A 14 -38.45 16.91 0.08
C TYR A 14 -39.82 16.62 -0.55
N ILE A 15 -40.21 15.34 -0.63
CA ILE A 15 -41.55 14.94 -1.09
C ILE A 15 -42.59 15.34 -0.03
N ALA A 16 -42.28 15.19 1.25
CA ALA A 16 -43.16 15.59 2.35
C ALA A 16 -43.36 17.12 2.40
N GLU A 17 -42.31 17.90 2.16
CA GLU A 17 -42.39 19.36 2.04
C GLU A 17 -43.33 19.78 0.90
N TRP A 18 -43.14 19.20 -0.29
CA TRP A 18 -44.06 19.44 -1.41
C TRP A 18 -45.51 19.01 -1.09
N MET A 19 -45.68 17.88 -0.40
CA MET A 19 -47.00 17.40 0.03
C MET A 19 -47.69 18.37 1.00
N GLU A 20 -46.95 19.01 1.89
CA GLU A 20 -47.46 20.01 2.82
C GLU A 20 -47.88 21.29 2.08
N ASP A 21 -47.04 21.78 1.16
CA ASP A 21 -47.30 22.98 0.36
C ASP A 21 -48.56 22.84 -0.52
N GLU A 22 -48.75 21.67 -1.13
CA GLU A 22 -49.89 21.38 -2.01
C GLU A 22 -51.12 20.79 -1.27
N GLY A 23 -51.02 20.59 0.05
CA GLY A 23 -52.09 19.97 0.85
C GLY A 23 -52.41 18.52 0.47
N VAL A 24 -51.44 17.80 -0.12
CA VAL A 24 -51.57 16.43 -0.60
C VAL A 24 -51.17 15.45 0.51
N ASN A 25 -52.07 14.54 0.89
CA ASN A 25 -51.72 13.47 1.83
C ASN A 25 -51.14 12.23 1.14
N ALA A 26 -50.49 11.34 1.89
CA ALA A 26 -49.83 10.15 1.34
C ALA A 26 -50.77 9.17 0.61
N ALA A 27 -52.07 9.15 0.94
CA ALA A 27 -53.03 8.32 0.21
C ALA A 27 -53.38 8.94 -1.15
N GLU A 28 -53.46 10.26 -1.23
CA GLU A 28 -53.66 10.99 -2.48
C GLU A 28 -52.44 10.87 -3.40
N LEU A 29 -51.24 11.12 -2.88
CA LEU A 29 -50.00 10.96 -3.66
C LEU A 29 -49.84 9.54 -4.21
N ALA A 30 -50.23 8.52 -3.43
CA ALA A 30 -50.21 7.13 -3.88
C ALA A 30 -51.13 6.87 -5.08
N ARG A 31 -52.32 7.50 -5.10
CA ARG A 31 -53.23 7.44 -6.25
C ARG A 31 -52.66 8.15 -7.47
N GLN A 32 -52.10 9.35 -7.28
CA GLN A 32 -51.51 10.15 -8.35
C GLN A 32 -50.31 9.46 -9.01
N LEU A 33 -49.49 8.76 -8.22
CA LEU A 33 -48.33 8.01 -8.70
C LEU A 33 -48.68 6.58 -9.18
N ASP A 34 -49.93 6.15 -9.07
CA ASP A 34 -50.37 4.78 -9.39
C ASP A 34 -49.50 3.72 -8.67
N VAL A 35 -49.41 3.84 -7.34
CA VAL A 35 -48.68 2.90 -6.46
C VAL A 35 -49.40 2.68 -5.14
N SER A 36 -48.99 1.66 -4.39
CA SER A 36 -49.54 1.43 -3.05
C SER A 36 -49.17 2.54 -2.07
N ARG A 37 -50.09 2.88 -1.14
CA ARG A 37 -49.79 3.76 0.00
C ARG A 37 -48.58 3.30 0.81
N LYS A 38 -48.36 1.98 0.90
CA LYS A 38 -47.18 1.38 1.54
C LYS A 38 -45.89 1.78 0.83
N HIS A 39 -45.89 1.87 -0.50
CA HIS A 39 -44.73 2.30 -1.28
C HIS A 39 -44.40 3.77 -1.01
N VAL A 40 -45.40 4.66 -1.09
CA VAL A 40 -45.23 6.07 -0.74
C VAL A 40 -44.72 6.24 0.69
N SER A 41 -45.30 5.52 1.66
CA SER A 41 -44.82 5.54 3.05
C SER A 41 -43.33 5.16 3.14
N LYS A 42 -42.90 4.09 2.47
CA LYS A 42 -41.49 3.67 2.50
C LYS A 42 -40.56 4.67 1.82
N LEU A 43 -41.01 5.34 0.77
CA LEU A 43 -40.27 6.39 0.09
C LEU A 43 -40.10 7.61 1.00
N LEU A 44 -41.18 8.06 1.64
CA LEU A 44 -41.18 9.18 2.59
C LEU A 44 -40.23 8.95 3.77
N HIS A 45 -40.18 7.73 4.31
CA HIS A 45 -39.28 7.38 5.41
C HIS A 45 -37.86 7.01 4.94
N GLY A 46 -37.55 7.14 3.64
CA GLY A 46 -36.23 6.80 3.07
C GLY A 46 -35.88 5.31 3.10
N GLU A 47 -36.83 4.43 3.41
CA GLU A 47 -36.64 2.97 3.47
C GLU A 47 -36.56 2.33 2.07
N ALA A 48 -37.33 2.85 1.11
CA ALA A 48 -37.32 2.39 -0.28
C ALA A 48 -36.57 3.38 -1.18
N PRO A 49 -35.70 2.90 -2.09
CA PRO A 49 -35.04 3.77 -3.04
C PRO A 49 -36.03 4.39 -4.03
N LEU A 50 -35.81 5.65 -4.37
CA LEU A 50 -36.48 6.29 -5.49
C LEU A 50 -35.91 5.70 -6.80
N SER A 51 -36.74 4.96 -7.54
CA SER A 51 -36.35 4.51 -8.88
C SER A 51 -36.48 5.63 -9.91
N HIS A 52 -35.76 5.53 -11.02
CA HIS A 52 -35.88 6.47 -12.14
C HIS A 52 -37.33 6.58 -12.65
N ASP A 53 -38.05 5.45 -12.73
CA ASP A 53 -39.47 5.45 -13.11
C ASP A 53 -40.34 6.21 -12.10
N MET A 54 -40.06 6.08 -10.81
CA MET A 54 -40.78 6.82 -9.78
C MET A 54 -40.47 8.32 -9.85
N ALA A 55 -39.23 8.69 -10.17
CA ALA A 55 -38.86 10.08 -10.39
C ALA A 55 -39.61 10.71 -11.58
N LEU A 56 -39.83 9.97 -12.67
CA LEU A 56 -40.65 10.42 -13.80
C LEU A 56 -42.13 10.57 -13.41
N LYS A 57 -42.67 9.66 -12.61
CA LYS A 57 -44.03 9.78 -12.06
C LYS A 57 -44.16 11.01 -11.16
N LEU A 58 -43.19 11.25 -10.29
CA LEU A 58 -43.14 12.46 -9.45
C LEU A 58 -43.02 13.73 -10.30
N GLU A 59 -42.26 13.74 -11.39
CA GLU A 59 -42.20 14.90 -12.29
C GLU A 59 -43.58 15.26 -12.85
N ASN A 60 -44.36 14.26 -13.28
CA ASN A 60 -45.70 14.50 -13.79
C ASN A 60 -46.67 15.05 -12.72
N VAL A 61 -46.46 14.71 -11.44
CA VAL A 61 -47.33 15.10 -10.32
C VAL A 61 -46.91 16.44 -9.71
N THR A 62 -45.61 16.65 -9.53
CA THR A 62 -45.03 17.78 -8.79
C THR A 62 -44.58 18.92 -9.70
N GLY A 63 -44.38 18.66 -10.99
CA GLY A 63 -43.74 19.59 -11.92
C GLY A 63 -42.23 19.75 -11.72
N VAL A 64 -41.67 19.15 -10.66
CA VAL A 64 -40.22 19.18 -10.40
C VAL A 64 -39.53 18.13 -11.27
N PRO A 65 -38.52 18.50 -12.07
CA PRO A 65 -37.88 17.57 -13.00
C PRO A 65 -37.30 16.33 -12.30
N ALA A 66 -37.46 15.15 -12.90
CA ALA A 66 -36.99 13.86 -12.39
C ALA A 66 -35.51 13.85 -12.06
N ARG A 67 -34.69 14.61 -12.79
CA ARG A 67 -33.25 14.76 -12.51
C ARG A 67 -32.97 15.33 -11.11
N ILE A 68 -33.84 16.20 -10.60
CA ILE A 68 -33.68 16.83 -9.28
C ILE A 68 -33.98 15.80 -8.19
N TRP A 69 -35.08 15.05 -8.33
CA TRP A 69 -35.41 13.95 -7.42
C TRP A 69 -34.31 12.88 -7.37
N ASN A 70 -33.78 12.49 -8.53
CA ASN A 70 -32.67 11.54 -8.60
C ASN A 70 -31.39 12.08 -7.94
N LEU A 71 -31.11 13.38 -8.03
CA LEU A 71 -29.95 14.00 -7.38
C LEU A 71 -30.06 13.92 -5.84
N HIS A 72 -31.23 14.24 -5.28
CA HIS A 72 -31.49 14.09 -3.84
C HIS A 72 -31.34 12.62 -3.40
N GLU A 73 -31.85 11.69 -4.20
CA GLU A 73 -31.76 10.26 -3.90
C GLU A 73 -30.32 9.75 -3.91
N VAL A 74 -29.54 10.12 -4.92
CA VAL A 74 -28.11 9.75 -4.99
C VAL A 74 -27.37 10.25 -3.76
N GLY A 75 -27.56 11.52 -3.38
CA GLY A 75 -26.93 12.09 -2.19
C GLY A 75 -27.30 11.35 -0.90
N TYR A 76 -28.59 11.08 -0.70
CA TYR A 76 -29.07 10.36 0.49
C TYR A 76 -28.53 8.92 0.56
N ARG A 77 -28.60 8.18 -0.55
CA ARG A 77 -28.14 6.79 -0.61
C ARG A 77 -26.63 6.67 -0.45
N GLU A 78 -25.87 7.59 -1.03
CA GLU A 78 -24.43 7.67 -0.83
C GLU A 78 -24.10 7.89 0.65
N ALA A 79 -24.76 8.84 1.31
CA ALA A 79 -24.53 9.13 2.72
C ALA A 79 -24.88 7.92 3.62
N LEU A 80 -26.00 7.24 3.36
CA LEU A 80 -26.38 6.02 4.07
C LEU A 80 -25.36 4.90 3.88
N ALA A 81 -24.88 4.70 2.64
CA ALA A 81 -23.87 3.70 2.31
C ALA A 81 -22.53 4.00 3.01
N ARG A 82 -22.08 5.26 3.00
CA ARG A 82 -20.87 5.70 3.70
C ARG A 82 -20.98 5.47 5.21
N ARG A 83 -22.11 5.85 5.84
CA ARG A 83 -22.33 5.62 7.27
C ARG A 83 -22.33 4.14 7.64
N LYS A 84 -22.92 3.29 6.79
CA LYS A 84 -22.89 1.84 6.97
C LYS A 84 -21.47 1.31 6.85
N ALA A 85 -20.72 1.74 5.84
CA ALA A 85 -19.33 1.36 5.65
C ALA A 85 -18.46 1.79 6.83
N ASP A 86 -18.65 3.00 7.36
CA ASP A 86 -17.88 3.53 8.49
C ASP A 86 -18.09 2.72 9.78
N ARG A 87 -19.30 2.23 10.03
CA ARG A 87 -19.56 1.29 11.14
C ARG A 87 -18.80 -0.02 10.96
N VAL A 88 -18.83 -0.59 9.75
CA VAL A 88 -18.09 -1.83 9.44
C VAL A 88 -16.58 -1.63 9.62
N LEU A 89 -16.06 -0.46 9.21
CA LEU A 89 -14.65 -0.12 9.40
C LEU A 89 -14.29 0.00 10.89
N GLU A 90 -15.16 0.61 11.70
CA GLU A 90 -14.94 0.71 13.14
C GLU A 90 -14.90 -0.68 13.81
N ASP A 91 -15.80 -1.59 13.41
CA ASP A 91 -15.84 -2.97 13.91
C ASP A 91 -14.55 -3.76 13.56
N GLN A 92 -13.87 -3.42 12.46
CA GLN A 92 -12.62 -4.05 12.03
C GLN A 92 -11.38 -3.50 12.75
N TYR A 93 -11.51 -2.45 13.55
CA TYR A 93 -10.36 -1.80 14.19
C TYR A 93 -9.53 -2.75 15.06
N GLU A 94 -10.18 -3.70 15.75
CA GLU A 94 -9.48 -4.68 16.59
C GLU A 94 -8.57 -5.60 15.78
N GLN A 95 -8.95 -6.00 14.57
CA GLN A 95 -8.10 -6.79 13.68
C GLN A 95 -6.91 -5.98 13.17
N VAL A 96 -7.15 -4.70 12.88
CA VAL A 96 -6.15 -3.77 12.36
C VAL A 96 -5.04 -3.46 13.38
N LYS A 97 -5.25 -3.70 14.68
CA LYS A 97 -4.20 -3.57 15.70
C LYS A 97 -3.02 -4.52 15.54
N ALA A 98 -3.18 -5.61 14.77
CA ALA A 98 -2.08 -6.50 14.44
C ALA A 98 -1.03 -5.84 13.52
N PHE A 99 -1.38 -4.76 12.82
CA PHE A 99 -0.47 -4.01 11.96
C PHE A 99 0.35 -3.00 12.78
N PRO A 100 1.55 -2.60 12.30
CA PRO A 100 2.40 -1.61 12.97
C PRO A 100 1.87 -0.18 12.78
N LEU A 101 0.70 0.13 13.36
CA LEU A 101 -0.03 1.40 13.17
C LEU A 101 0.77 2.63 13.59
N LYS A 102 1.60 2.52 14.63
CA LYS A 102 2.47 3.62 15.05
C LYS A 102 3.51 3.94 13.98
N TYR A 103 4.19 2.92 13.47
CA TYR A 103 5.15 3.05 12.37
C TYR A 103 4.50 3.68 11.13
N LEU A 104 3.30 3.24 10.75
CA LEU A 104 2.57 3.80 9.62
C LEU A 104 2.28 5.30 9.79
N ARG A 105 1.91 5.75 11.01
CA ARG A 105 1.70 7.18 11.29
C ARG A 105 2.99 7.98 11.28
N ASP A 106 4.02 7.47 11.97
CA ASP A 106 5.29 8.17 12.12
C ASP A 106 6.00 8.40 10.77
N ASN A 107 5.78 7.48 9.81
CA ASN A 107 6.32 7.58 8.45
C ASN A 107 5.32 8.20 7.44
N GLY A 108 4.18 8.74 7.91
CA GLY A 108 3.22 9.45 7.05
C GLY A 108 2.40 8.59 6.09
N PHE A 109 2.44 7.26 6.23
CA PHE A 109 1.67 6.34 5.39
C PHE A 109 0.17 6.35 5.71
N ILE A 110 -0.21 6.70 6.94
CA ILE A 110 -1.60 6.93 7.34
C ILE A 110 -1.73 8.29 8.04
N ALA A 111 -2.79 9.03 7.73
CA ALA A 111 -3.01 10.38 8.24
C ALA A 111 -3.89 10.39 9.50
N ALA A 112 -4.78 9.40 9.63
CA ALA A 112 -5.68 9.31 10.77
C ALA A 112 -4.92 9.17 12.11
N GLY A 113 -5.32 10.02 13.07
CA GLY A 113 -4.78 10.00 14.42
C GLY A 113 -5.16 8.72 15.17
N ALA A 114 -4.42 8.38 16.23
CA ALA A 114 -4.62 7.13 16.98
C ALA A 114 -6.01 6.97 17.65
N ARG A 115 -6.75 8.07 17.82
CA ARG A 115 -8.12 8.05 18.37
C ARG A 115 -9.20 7.88 17.29
N ASP A 116 -8.86 8.16 16.02
CA ASP A 116 -9.76 7.98 14.89
C ASP A 116 -9.66 6.55 14.37
N LYS A 117 -10.49 5.65 14.95
CA LYS A 117 -10.51 4.22 14.61
C LYS A 117 -10.90 4.00 13.15
N THR A 118 -12.03 4.58 12.74
CA THR A 118 -12.56 4.45 11.38
C THR A 118 -11.60 5.00 10.35
N GLY A 119 -11.02 6.18 10.59
CA GLY A 119 -9.99 6.76 9.74
C GLY A 119 -8.73 5.88 9.67
N THR A 120 -8.28 5.33 10.80
CA THR A 120 -7.11 4.44 10.84
C THR A 120 -7.33 3.20 9.95
N VAL A 121 -8.48 2.53 10.07
CA VAL A 121 -8.79 1.37 9.23
C VAL A 121 -8.87 1.79 7.76
N ARG A 122 -9.55 2.90 7.45
CA ARG A 122 -9.70 3.40 6.09
C ARG A 122 -8.36 3.71 5.43
N ASP A 123 -7.48 4.40 6.13
CA ASP A 123 -6.17 4.78 5.61
C ASP A 123 -5.27 3.56 5.43
N LEU A 124 -5.29 2.59 6.36
CA LEU A 124 -4.57 1.33 6.20
C LEU A 124 -5.03 0.55 4.96
N LEU A 125 -6.35 0.39 4.79
CA LEU A 125 -6.91 -0.32 3.63
C LEU A 125 -6.53 0.35 2.30
N LYS A 126 -6.53 1.69 2.27
CA LYS A 126 -6.04 2.48 1.12
C LYS A 126 -4.54 2.24 0.88
N PHE A 127 -3.72 2.30 1.91
CA PHE A 127 -2.27 2.05 1.83
C PHE A 127 -1.97 0.65 1.24
N LEU A 128 -2.67 -0.37 1.75
CA LEU A 128 -2.57 -1.76 1.28
C LEU A 128 -3.27 -2.02 -0.07
N ARG A 129 -4.03 -1.06 -0.60
CA ARG A 129 -4.87 -1.17 -1.81
C ARG A 129 -5.86 -2.35 -1.76
N VAL A 130 -6.51 -2.54 -0.62
CA VAL A 130 -7.54 -3.59 -0.44
C VAL A 130 -8.85 -3.00 0.05
N SER A 131 -9.97 -3.68 -0.22
CA SER A 131 -11.31 -3.20 0.17
C SER A 131 -11.71 -3.59 1.60
N SER A 132 -11.02 -4.54 2.23
CA SER A 132 -11.26 -5.01 3.60
C SER A 132 -10.07 -5.80 4.15
N VAL A 133 -10.05 -6.04 5.47
CA VAL A 133 -9.04 -6.89 6.11
C VAL A 133 -9.09 -8.33 5.59
N ASP A 134 -10.28 -8.89 5.37
CA ASP A 134 -10.43 -10.23 4.76
C ASP A 134 -9.91 -10.27 3.31
N ALA A 135 -10.05 -9.17 2.57
CA ALA A 135 -9.46 -9.06 1.24
C ALA A 135 -7.93 -9.03 1.30
N PHE A 136 -7.35 -8.40 2.32
CA PHE A 136 -5.91 -8.46 2.57
C PHE A 136 -5.44 -9.91 2.81
N VAL A 137 -6.08 -10.64 3.73
CA VAL A 137 -5.71 -12.02 4.07
C VAL A 137 -5.73 -12.92 2.82
N ARG A 138 -6.79 -12.83 2.00
CA ARG A 138 -6.88 -13.59 0.74
C ARG A 138 -5.86 -13.14 -0.30
N THR A 139 -5.66 -11.84 -0.47
CA THR A 139 -4.72 -11.32 -1.48
C THR A 139 -3.29 -11.72 -1.17
N TRP A 140 -2.91 -11.72 0.11
CA TRP A 140 -1.57 -12.08 0.54
C TRP A 140 -1.39 -13.60 0.68
N GLY A 141 -2.39 -14.34 1.16
CA GLY A 141 -2.30 -15.79 1.35
C GLY A 141 -2.57 -16.63 0.10
N GLU A 142 -3.48 -16.19 -0.76
CA GLU A 142 -4.03 -16.99 -1.87
C GLU A 142 -3.79 -16.32 -3.25
N GLY A 143 -3.30 -15.08 -3.26
CA GLY A 143 -3.12 -14.29 -4.48
C GLY A 143 -2.08 -14.87 -5.45
N ALA A 144 -2.13 -14.43 -6.71
CA ALA A 144 -1.22 -14.89 -7.77
C ALA A 144 0.24 -14.45 -7.57
N VAL A 145 0.49 -13.43 -6.75
CA VAL A 145 1.81 -12.85 -6.51
C VAL A 145 2.60 -13.75 -5.56
N ALA A 146 3.58 -14.46 -6.11
CA ALA A 146 4.34 -15.48 -5.39
C ALA A 146 5.00 -14.97 -4.11
N TYR A 147 5.68 -13.80 -4.17
CA TYR A 147 6.38 -13.26 -3.01
C TYR A 147 5.42 -12.92 -1.85
N ARG A 148 4.18 -12.48 -2.14
CA ARG A 148 3.19 -12.18 -1.09
C ARG A 148 2.76 -13.44 -0.35
N ARG A 149 2.58 -14.55 -1.06
CA ARG A 149 2.30 -15.85 -0.44
C ARG A 149 3.45 -16.30 0.45
N SER A 150 4.69 -16.14 0.00
CA SER A 150 5.88 -16.44 0.79
C SER A 150 5.93 -15.60 2.08
N ALA A 151 5.55 -14.32 2.02
CA ALA A 151 5.51 -13.44 3.19
C ALA A 151 4.46 -13.84 4.25
N VAL A 152 3.36 -14.51 3.87
CA VAL A 152 2.31 -14.92 4.83
C VAL A 152 2.77 -16.01 5.80
N GLY A 153 3.79 -16.80 5.42
CA GLY A 153 4.41 -17.79 6.31
C GLY A 153 5.27 -17.19 7.43
N HIS A 154 5.55 -15.88 7.39
CA HIS A 154 6.37 -15.19 8.37
C HIS A 154 5.62 -14.94 9.69
N GLN A 155 6.29 -15.09 10.83
CA GLN A 155 5.68 -14.91 12.16
C GLN A 155 5.04 -13.51 12.34
N ASP A 156 5.66 -12.49 11.74
CA ASP A 156 5.19 -11.10 11.73
C ASP A 156 4.60 -10.64 10.37
N SER A 157 3.78 -11.49 9.74
CA SER A 157 3.17 -11.24 8.42
C SER A 157 2.58 -9.83 8.22
N PRO A 158 1.81 -9.22 9.15
CA PRO A 158 1.30 -7.85 8.99
C PRO A 158 2.40 -6.78 8.90
N SER A 159 3.47 -6.92 9.69
CA SER A 159 4.61 -5.99 9.70
C SER A 159 5.44 -6.12 8.43
N LEU A 160 5.73 -7.35 8.02
CA LEU A 160 6.40 -7.63 6.75
C LEU A 160 5.58 -7.09 5.58
N ALA A 161 4.27 -7.30 5.58
CA ALA A 161 3.40 -6.84 4.52
C ALA A 161 3.38 -5.32 4.38
N VAL A 162 3.33 -4.60 5.52
CA VAL A 162 3.46 -3.15 5.54
C VAL A 162 4.79 -2.68 4.98
N TRP A 163 5.88 -3.33 5.41
CA TRP A 163 7.21 -2.94 4.96
C TRP A 163 7.38 -3.16 3.46
N LEU A 164 7.05 -4.34 2.95
CA LEU A 164 7.08 -4.64 1.51
C LEU A 164 6.18 -3.67 0.73
N ARG A 165 4.96 -3.40 1.20
CA ARG A 165 4.06 -2.46 0.52
C ARG A 165 4.64 -1.04 0.46
N ALA A 166 5.34 -0.59 1.49
CA ALA A 166 5.99 0.72 1.49
C ALA A 166 7.07 0.81 0.39
N GLY A 167 7.84 -0.26 0.16
CA GLY A 167 8.82 -0.30 -0.93
C GLY A 167 8.21 -0.31 -2.34
N GLU A 168 6.90 -0.54 -2.47
CA GLU A 168 6.19 -0.46 -3.75
C GLU A 168 5.62 0.93 -4.06
N LEU A 169 5.64 1.88 -3.10
CA LEU A 169 4.94 3.16 -3.26
C LEU A 169 5.64 4.12 -4.22
N ASP A 170 6.97 4.17 -4.15
CA ASP A 170 7.79 5.11 -4.91
C ASP A 170 8.45 4.45 -6.14
N VAL A 171 8.05 3.22 -6.47
CA VAL A 171 8.49 2.54 -7.68
C VAL A 171 7.86 3.26 -8.88
N ASN A 172 8.70 3.94 -9.66
CA ASN A 172 8.31 4.57 -10.91
C ASN A 172 8.91 3.81 -12.10
N ASP A 173 8.09 2.98 -12.74
CA ASP A 173 8.45 2.17 -13.90
C ASP A 173 8.24 2.90 -15.23
N GLU A 174 7.58 4.08 -15.26
CA GLU A 174 7.11 4.72 -16.50
C GLU A 174 8.24 5.11 -17.48
N ASP A 175 9.50 5.17 -17.01
CA ASP A 175 10.69 5.43 -17.82
C ASP A 175 11.84 4.44 -17.56
N MET A 176 11.58 3.32 -16.87
CA MET A 176 12.64 2.38 -16.49
C MET A 176 12.91 1.39 -17.65
N PRO A 177 14.17 1.20 -18.08
CA PRO A 177 14.48 0.19 -19.08
C PRO A 177 14.19 -1.22 -18.54
N PRO A 178 13.89 -2.20 -19.42
CA PRO A 178 13.79 -3.60 -19.01
C PRO A 178 15.04 -4.06 -18.26
N TYR A 179 14.88 -4.99 -17.33
CA TYR A 179 16.01 -5.57 -16.62
C TYR A 179 17.04 -6.17 -17.59
N ASP A 180 18.28 -5.70 -17.47
CA ASP A 180 19.43 -6.20 -18.23
C ASP A 180 20.47 -6.77 -17.27
N ARG A 181 20.55 -8.09 -17.24
CA ARG A 181 21.49 -8.83 -16.39
C ARG A 181 22.94 -8.50 -16.74
N THR A 182 23.29 -8.44 -18.01
CA THR A 182 24.67 -8.18 -18.44
C THR A 182 25.08 -6.77 -18.04
N ARG A 183 24.21 -5.79 -18.23
CA ARG A 183 24.46 -4.42 -17.77
C ARG A 183 24.61 -4.34 -16.25
N LEU A 184 23.82 -5.10 -15.49
CA LEU A 184 23.98 -5.17 -14.03
C LEU A 184 25.34 -5.76 -13.64
N GLU A 185 25.76 -6.86 -14.25
CA GLU A 185 27.06 -7.50 -14.04
C GLU A 185 28.22 -6.53 -14.35
N GLU A 186 28.12 -5.76 -15.44
CA GLU A 186 29.09 -4.72 -15.80
C GLU A 186 29.12 -3.55 -14.80
N ALA A 187 27.95 -3.14 -14.28
CA ALA A 187 27.81 -2.04 -13.34
C ALA A 187 28.36 -2.34 -11.93
N ILE A 188 28.64 -3.60 -11.58
CA ILE A 188 29.12 -3.99 -10.24
C ILE A 188 30.41 -3.26 -9.86
N THR A 189 31.33 -3.08 -10.80
CA THR A 189 32.60 -2.40 -10.54
C THR A 189 32.37 -0.92 -10.19
N ASP A 190 31.49 -0.26 -10.94
CA ASP A 190 31.15 1.15 -10.71
C ASP A 190 30.37 1.33 -9.42
N LEU A 191 29.41 0.44 -9.12
CA LEU A 191 28.69 0.40 -7.85
C LEU A 191 29.65 0.25 -6.67
N ARG A 192 30.66 -0.62 -6.77
CA ARG A 192 31.63 -0.81 -5.69
C ARG A 192 32.49 0.43 -5.48
N ALA A 193 32.83 1.15 -6.55
CA ALA A 193 33.59 2.39 -6.44
C ALA A 193 32.84 3.48 -5.65
N LEU A 194 31.51 3.39 -5.53
CA LEU A 194 30.71 4.31 -4.72
C LEU A 194 30.88 4.12 -3.20
N THR A 195 31.50 3.02 -2.76
CA THR A 195 31.69 2.71 -1.32
C THR A 195 32.61 3.71 -0.59
N VAL A 196 33.36 4.51 -1.33
CA VAL A 196 34.27 5.54 -0.77
C VAL A 196 33.75 6.97 -0.97
N GLU A 197 32.58 7.12 -1.60
CA GLU A 197 31.92 8.41 -1.77
C GLU A 197 31.24 8.86 -0.47
N GLU A 198 30.81 10.13 -0.42
CA GLU A 198 29.92 10.58 0.66
C GLU A 198 28.61 9.79 0.62
N SER A 199 28.17 9.26 1.77
CA SER A 199 27.07 8.28 1.84
C SER A 199 25.81 8.71 1.09
N ALA A 200 25.34 9.96 1.23
CA ALA A 200 24.13 10.39 0.53
C ALA A 200 24.34 10.50 -0.99
N VAL A 201 25.53 10.90 -1.44
CA VAL A 201 25.90 10.91 -2.87
C VAL A 201 26.03 9.50 -3.42
N GLY A 202 26.75 8.61 -2.71
CA GLY A 202 26.97 7.22 -3.12
C GLY A 202 25.65 6.46 -3.26
N VAL A 203 24.74 6.59 -2.29
CA VAL A 203 23.41 6.00 -2.34
C VAL A 203 22.61 6.47 -3.55
N ARG A 204 22.56 7.77 -3.82
CA ARG A 204 21.82 8.30 -4.97
C ARG A 204 22.38 7.78 -6.29
N ARG A 205 23.71 7.79 -6.44
CA ARG A 205 24.37 7.25 -7.63
C ARG A 205 24.13 5.75 -7.79
N ALA A 206 24.07 5.00 -6.69
CA ALA A 206 23.73 3.57 -6.73
C ALA A 206 22.29 3.36 -7.20
N GLN A 207 21.33 4.18 -6.75
CA GLN A 207 19.96 4.14 -7.26
C GLN A 207 19.89 4.44 -8.76
N ASP A 208 20.65 5.44 -9.24
CA ASP A 208 20.70 5.79 -10.66
C ASP A 208 21.30 4.65 -11.53
N LEU A 209 22.44 4.10 -11.11
CA LEU A 209 23.08 2.98 -11.82
C LEU A 209 22.21 1.73 -11.85
N LEU A 210 21.57 1.38 -10.73
CA LEU A 210 20.65 0.24 -10.68
C LEU A 210 19.43 0.48 -11.58
N ARG A 211 18.88 1.70 -11.57
CA ARG A 211 17.76 2.08 -12.43
C ARG A 211 18.11 1.93 -13.91
N GLU A 212 19.32 2.29 -14.29
CA GLU A 212 19.84 2.09 -15.65
C GLU A 212 19.90 0.60 -16.07
N CYS A 213 20.12 -0.30 -15.12
CA CYS A 213 20.05 -1.76 -15.32
C CYS A 213 18.63 -2.32 -15.27
N GLY A 214 17.61 -1.47 -15.04
CA GLY A 214 16.23 -1.89 -14.85
C GLY A 214 15.93 -2.48 -13.47
N VAL A 215 16.74 -2.15 -12.45
CA VAL A 215 16.60 -2.56 -11.05
C VAL A 215 16.20 -1.37 -10.18
N THR A 216 15.19 -1.52 -9.33
CA THR A 216 14.81 -0.48 -8.37
C THR A 216 15.48 -0.72 -7.02
N LEU A 217 16.09 0.31 -6.45
CA LEU A 217 16.58 0.34 -5.06
C LEU A 217 15.71 1.28 -4.20
N ALA A 218 14.92 0.70 -3.31
CA ALA A 218 14.05 1.40 -2.37
C ALA A 218 14.62 1.38 -0.95
N LEU A 219 14.71 2.55 -0.32
CA LEU A 219 15.15 2.70 1.06
C LEU A 219 13.96 3.01 1.96
N ILE A 220 13.54 2.03 2.75
CA ILE A 220 12.33 2.11 3.56
C ILE A 220 12.69 2.01 5.03
N PRO A 221 12.23 2.90 5.92
CA PRO A 221 12.49 2.80 7.36
C PRO A 221 12.15 1.40 7.90
N ALA A 222 12.97 0.90 8.83
CA ALA A 222 12.72 -0.43 9.39
C ALA A 222 11.45 -0.41 10.25
N VAL A 223 10.64 -1.47 10.15
CA VAL A 223 9.52 -1.68 11.06
C VAL A 223 10.07 -2.20 12.40
N PRO A 224 9.81 -1.53 13.54
CA PRO A 224 10.30 -1.98 14.83
C PRO A 224 9.88 -3.43 15.13
N GLY A 225 10.86 -4.26 15.51
CA GLY A 225 10.64 -5.67 15.85
C GLY A 225 10.64 -6.64 14.66
N LEU A 226 10.62 -6.16 13.42
CA LEU A 226 10.57 -7.04 12.24
C LEU A 226 11.89 -7.80 12.00
N GLY A 227 13.03 -7.20 12.33
CA GLY A 227 14.35 -7.85 12.19
C GLY A 227 14.86 -8.06 10.75
N ILE A 228 14.07 -7.66 9.74
CA ILE A 228 14.44 -7.77 8.32
C ILE A 228 15.13 -6.47 7.87
N HIS A 229 16.28 -6.63 7.22
CA HIS A 229 17.15 -5.54 6.81
C HIS A 229 17.25 -5.35 5.30
N GLY A 230 16.93 -6.41 4.55
CA GLY A 230 16.89 -6.39 3.10
C GLY A 230 15.84 -7.37 2.57
N ALA A 231 15.31 -7.06 1.39
CA ALA A 231 14.47 -7.96 0.63
C ALA A 231 14.61 -7.73 -0.87
N THR A 232 14.71 -8.82 -1.62
CA THR A 232 14.70 -8.83 -3.08
C THR A 232 13.49 -9.57 -3.60
N ARG A 233 12.79 -8.95 -4.55
CA ARG A 233 11.63 -9.54 -5.23
C ARG A 233 11.42 -8.91 -6.60
N TRP A 234 10.65 -9.57 -7.45
CA TRP A 234 10.19 -8.95 -8.70
C TRP A 234 8.85 -8.22 -8.50
N PHE A 235 8.79 -6.99 -8.99
CA PHE A 235 7.61 -6.12 -8.96
C PHE A 235 7.55 -5.32 -10.26
N GLY A 236 6.36 -5.18 -10.86
CA GLY A 236 6.22 -4.42 -12.12
C GLY A 236 6.96 -5.01 -13.34
N GLY A 237 7.50 -6.23 -13.24
CA GLY A 237 8.37 -6.80 -14.29
C GLY A 237 9.84 -6.43 -14.14
N HIS A 238 10.25 -5.92 -12.97
CA HIS A 238 11.62 -5.54 -12.65
C HIS A 238 12.05 -6.07 -11.27
N PRO A 239 13.35 -6.31 -11.05
CA PRO A 239 13.88 -6.53 -9.71
C PRO A 239 13.70 -5.29 -8.83
N LEU A 240 13.19 -5.49 -7.63
CA LEU A 240 13.06 -4.50 -6.58
C LEU A 240 13.88 -4.96 -5.38
N ILE A 241 14.98 -4.24 -5.14
CA ILE A 241 15.79 -4.33 -3.94
C ILE A 241 15.22 -3.33 -2.94
N GLN A 242 14.81 -3.83 -1.78
CA GLN A 242 14.30 -3.02 -0.70
C GLN A 242 15.19 -3.17 0.52
N LEU A 243 15.80 -2.08 0.96
CA LEU A 243 16.66 -2.06 2.12
C LEU A 243 16.01 -1.28 3.25
N SER A 244 16.19 -1.78 4.48
CA SER A 244 15.74 -1.08 5.66
C SER A 244 16.68 0.10 5.87
N GLY A 245 16.18 1.34 5.93
CA GLY A 245 17.00 2.56 6.08
C GLY A 245 17.71 2.70 7.43
N LEU A 246 17.87 1.59 8.17
CA LEU A 246 18.39 1.54 9.54
C LEU A 246 19.86 1.13 9.52
N TRP A 247 20.71 1.95 8.88
CA TRP A 247 22.14 1.70 8.88
C TRP A 247 22.79 2.48 10.02
N LYS A 248 23.42 1.74 10.93
CA LYS A 248 24.24 2.33 11.98
C LYS A 248 25.63 2.73 11.45
N SER A 249 26.02 2.22 10.28
CA SER A 249 27.28 2.49 9.60
C SER A 249 27.23 2.19 8.08
N ASP A 250 28.12 2.82 7.31
CA ASP A 250 28.16 2.78 5.83
C ASP A 250 28.50 1.39 5.26
N ASP A 251 29.36 0.63 5.93
CA ASP A 251 29.75 -0.74 5.56
C ASP A 251 28.57 -1.72 5.53
N GLN A 252 27.64 -1.57 6.48
CA GLN A 252 26.46 -2.44 6.56
C GLN A 252 25.50 -2.22 5.39
N PHE A 253 25.37 -0.96 4.93
CA PHE A 253 24.56 -0.63 3.76
C PHE A 253 25.12 -1.30 2.51
N TRP A 254 26.42 -1.12 2.23
CA TRP A 254 27.02 -1.66 1.01
C TRP A 254 27.00 -3.19 1.00
N PHE A 255 27.29 -3.84 2.14
CA PHE A 255 27.17 -5.28 2.26
C PHE A 255 25.76 -5.76 1.94
N ALA A 256 24.74 -5.14 2.57
CA ALA A 256 23.35 -5.49 2.30
C ALA A 256 22.97 -5.24 0.83
N LEU A 257 23.40 -4.13 0.23
CA LEU A 257 23.14 -3.85 -1.17
C LEU A 257 23.72 -4.92 -2.10
N PHE A 258 24.99 -5.28 -1.93
CA PHE A 258 25.61 -6.32 -2.76
C PHE A 258 25.04 -7.71 -2.49
N HIS A 259 24.62 -7.98 -1.26
CA HIS A 259 23.90 -9.21 -0.91
C HIS A 259 22.57 -9.30 -1.69
N GLU A 260 21.76 -8.24 -1.69
CA GLU A 260 20.51 -8.20 -2.44
C GLU A 260 20.74 -8.25 -3.97
N ILE A 261 21.79 -7.61 -4.48
CA ILE A 261 22.21 -7.77 -5.89
C ILE A 261 22.58 -9.23 -6.19
N GLY A 262 23.22 -9.92 -5.23
CA GLY A 262 23.47 -11.35 -5.30
C GLY A 262 22.18 -12.14 -5.52
N HIS A 263 21.11 -11.84 -4.79
CA HIS A 263 19.80 -12.46 -5.05
C HIS A 263 19.25 -12.18 -6.45
N VAL A 264 19.42 -10.96 -6.96
CA VAL A 264 18.99 -10.60 -8.33
C VAL A 264 19.75 -11.41 -9.40
N LEU A 265 21.04 -11.65 -9.20
CA LEU A 265 21.90 -12.32 -10.17
C LEU A 265 21.87 -13.86 -10.03
N LEU A 266 21.78 -14.40 -8.83
CA LEU A 266 21.97 -15.84 -8.60
C LEU A 266 20.67 -16.62 -8.54
N HIS A 267 19.55 -15.96 -8.18
CA HIS A 267 18.32 -16.66 -7.79
C HIS A 267 17.10 -16.36 -8.69
N ASP A 268 16.02 -17.13 -8.52
CA ASP A 268 14.83 -17.11 -9.38
C ASP A 268 13.99 -15.81 -9.23
N VAL A 269 13.57 -15.28 -10.37
CA VAL A 269 12.68 -14.12 -10.55
C VAL A 269 11.37 -14.22 -9.75
N LYS A 270 10.88 -15.42 -9.46
CA LYS A 270 9.60 -15.64 -8.76
C LYS A 270 9.71 -15.63 -7.23
N GLY A 271 10.92 -15.55 -6.68
CA GLY A 271 11.18 -15.62 -5.24
C GLY A 271 10.85 -14.35 -4.46
N LEU A 272 10.65 -14.52 -3.15
CA LEU A 272 10.89 -13.49 -2.14
C LEU A 272 12.15 -13.89 -1.39
N TYR A 273 13.17 -13.05 -1.41
CA TYR A 273 14.38 -13.24 -0.63
C TYR A 273 14.37 -12.26 0.53
N LEU A 274 14.63 -12.74 1.74
CA LEU A 274 14.57 -11.98 2.99
C LEU A 274 15.85 -12.26 3.77
N SER A 275 16.52 -11.19 4.21
CA SER A 275 17.82 -11.25 4.89
C SER A 275 17.88 -12.07 6.20
N ASP A 276 16.75 -12.62 6.69
CA ASP A 276 16.65 -13.40 7.92
C ASP A 276 16.46 -14.91 7.69
N ALA A 277 16.36 -15.33 6.42
CA ALA A 277 16.35 -16.73 6.06
C ALA A 277 17.72 -17.40 6.38
N LYS A 278 17.72 -18.72 6.55
CA LYS A 278 18.92 -19.51 6.85
C LYS A 278 19.03 -20.70 5.90
N ASP A 279 19.00 -20.42 4.61
CA ASP A 279 19.11 -21.41 3.55
C ASP A 279 20.43 -21.25 2.75
N GLU A 280 20.61 -22.10 1.74
CA GLU A 280 21.78 -22.09 0.87
C GLU A 280 21.86 -20.80 0.04
N MET A 281 20.71 -20.26 -0.38
CA MET A 281 20.64 -19.03 -1.19
C MET A 281 21.16 -17.82 -0.41
N GLU A 282 20.82 -17.71 0.87
CA GLU A 282 21.38 -16.66 1.75
C GLU A 282 22.90 -16.78 1.92
N GLN A 283 23.45 -18.00 1.92
CA GLN A 283 24.91 -18.21 1.97
C GLN A 283 25.56 -17.77 0.66
N GLU A 284 25.00 -18.16 -0.49
CA GLU A 284 25.47 -17.74 -1.81
C GLU A 284 25.46 -16.21 -1.98
N ALA A 285 24.40 -15.54 -1.51
CA ALA A 285 24.31 -14.08 -1.54
C ALA A 285 25.34 -13.40 -0.61
N ASN A 286 25.58 -13.97 0.58
CA ASN A 286 26.62 -13.49 1.50
C ASN A 286 28.03 -13.66 0.92
N GLU A 287 28.31 -14.81 0.30
CA GLU A 287 29.57 -15.06 -0.39
C GLU A 287 29.76 -14.11 -1.56
N TYR A 288 28.71 -13.90 -2.37
CA TYR A 288 28.74 -12.94 -3.48
C TYR A 288 29.09 -11.52 -2.99
N ALA A 289 28.39 -11.02 -1.97
CA ALA A 289 28.64 -9.70 -1.41
C ALA A 289 30.07 -9.56 -0.87
N SER A 290 30.56 -10.60 -0.19
CA SER A 290 31.91 -10.65 0.37
C SER A 290 32.97 -10.57 -0.72
N HIS A 291 32.87 -11.40 -1.77
CA HIS A 291 33.84 -11.41 -2.87
C HIS A 291 33.83 -10.11 -3.68
N VAL A 292 32.66 -9.46 -3.85
CA VAL A 292 32.58 -8.18 -4.55
C VAL A 292 33.33 -7.10 -3.76
N LEU A 293 33.04 -6.97 -2.47
CA LEU A 293 33.60 -5.94 -1.59
C LEU A 293 35.08 -6.19 -1.25
N VAL A 294 35.46 -7.45 -1.06
CA VAL A 294 36.83 -7.88 -0.80
C VAL A 294 37.22 -8.92 -1.85
N PRO A 295 37.85 -8.51 -2.96
CA PRO A 295 38.34 -9.44 -3.97
C PRO A 295 39.41 -10.38 -3.40
N GLU A 296 39.49 -11.62 -3.90
CA GLU A 296 40.44 -12.66 -3.42
C GLU A 296 41.88 -12.15 -3.26
N GLY A 297 42.37 -11.35 -4.21
CA GLY A 297 43.72 -10.77 -4.15
C GLY A 297 43.98 -9.78 -3.00
N CYS A 298 42.93 -9.41 -2.25
CA CYS A 298 42.99 -8.54 -1.08
C CYS A 298 42.72 -9.30 0.23
N GLU A 299 42.28 -10.57 0.20
CA GLU A 299 41.96 -11.33 1.40
C GLU A 299 43.17 -11.51 2.32
N ASP A 300 44.33 -11.83 1.75
CA ASP A 300 45.60 -11.97 2.49
C ASP A 300 46.08 -10.65 3.12
N ARG A 301 45.51 -9.50 2.71
CA ARG A 301 45.82 -8.17 3.25
C ARG A 301 44.87 -7.79 4.40
N LEU A 302 43.81 -8.56 4.63
CA LEU A 302 42.89 -8.29 5.73
C LEU A 302 43.56 -8.61 7.08
N PRO A 303 43.53 -7.68 8.04
CA PRO A 303 44.02 -7.97 9.38
C PRO A 303 43.15 -9.04 10.04
N SER A 304 43.78 -9.92 10.82
CA SER A 304 43.13 -10.98 11.59
C SER A 304 42.20 -10.50 12.72
N GLY A 305 41.98 -9.18 12.85
CA GLY A 305 41.05 -8.57 13.80
C GLY A 305 40.59 -7.19 13.34
N ARG A 306 39.59 -6.61 14.03
CA ARG A 306 39.06 -5.27 13.76
C ARG A 306 40.08 -4.19 14.07
N ASN A 307 41.03 -3.96 13.16
CA ASN A 307 42.09 -2.98 13.29
C ASN A 307 42.16 -2.11 12.02
N ILE A 308 41.51 -0.95 12.06
CA ILE A 308 41.44 0.02 10.96
C ILE A 308 42.83 0.53 10.53
N TRP A 309 43.80 0.56 11.44
CA TRP A 309 45.15 1.03 11.15
C TRP A 309 45.93 0.02 10.30
N ALA A 310 45.75 -1.27 10.58
CA ALA A 310 46.36 -2.33 9.78
C ALA A 310 45.83 -2.35 8.33
N ILE A 311 44.57 -1.98 8.12
CA ILE A 311 43.97 -1.86 6.76
C ILE A 311 44.59 -0.68 5.99
N ARG A 312 44.85 0.46 6.66
CA ARG A 312 45.42 1.66 6.02
C ARG A 312 46.88 1.51 5.61
N GLU A 313 47.66 0.70 6.32
CA GLU A 313 49.05 0.41 5.92
C GLU A 313 49.13 -0.73 4.90
N ALA A 314 48.09 -1.56 4.81
CA ALA A 314 48.05 -2.67 3.89
C ALA A 314 47.65 -2.27 2.47
N CYS A 315 46.96 -1.14 2.24
CA CYS A 315 46.49 -0.63 0.93
C CYS A 315 47.44 0.38 0.30
#